data_AF-A0A6J0V5T3-F1
#
_entry.id   AF-A0A6J0V5T3-F1
#
_cell.length_a   1.000
_cell.length_b   1.000
_cell.length_c   1.000
_cell.angle_alpha   90.00
_cell.angle_beta   90.00
_cell.angle_gamma   90.00
#
_symmetry.space_group_name_H-M   'P 1'
#
loop_
_entity.id
_entity.type
_entity.pdbx_description
1 polymer ?
#
loop_
_entity_poly.entity_id
_entity_poly.type
_entity_poly.pdbx_seq_one_letter_code
_entity_poly.pdbx_strand_id
1 'polypeptide(L)'
;MGGFLAKESPASQEETSKGAHRMLVEPWRKTDWTPQGRKRLMDEIAAYNPPLNSVEKIRVLLVGQVGAGKSSFFNSVNSVFRNHVRSQAMVGVHDTSVTWKYRIYPVRLGSKNKTLPITFCDTMGLEEREFASLKIDDVINILKGHVPDWYQFNPHAAMQPDTPGYIVSPSLKDKIHCVVFVIDGSKLEILSEKVEQKLKTLRQKAKELDVPQIILLTKVDEICSPLKENISDVYRSRAILEQMQVASGKLGIPLSLIVPIKNYCSELELKNDIDILILIAVRQMIRLADSYLDNFRLAESDMAMRNSSRRKSPHSETSKGADCMLEKPWRLIDQPSGGRKQLMDEIAEYKPPLNSVQKIRVLFVGQIGAGKSSFFNSVDSVFCGHVINNAPAGADGKSVTKKYRTYEVKNRSTGKPLPILFCDTMGLEERELASLRTDDVISILKGHIPDGYQFNPIAAMQPNTPGYIKSPSLKEEIHCVVFVVDGSNIEILPEKMETKLKEIREKANEFELPQLVLLTKVDEISSFLKEDVSDVYKSQAVKQKMETASGKLGIPLSQIVPVKDYCSEVELKDDVDILILLALRQIVRFAQRYLENFSSNQSAVVEP
;
A
#
# COMPACT_ATOMS: atom_id res chain seq x y z
N MET A 1 8.31 -68.20 -44.31
CA MET A 1 9.16 -67.67 -43.22
C MET A 1 9.62 -66.29 -43.67
N GLY A 2 9.44 -65.18 -42.94
CA GLY A 2 8.83 -65.01 -41.61
C GLY A 2 9.83 -64.40 -40.62
N GLY A 3 9.73 -63.09 -40.37
CA GLY A 3 10.66 -62.31 -39.53
C GLY A 3 10.62 -60.84 -39.95
N PHE A 4 9.64 -60.04 -39.50
CA PHE A 4 9.67 -59.25 -38.26
C PHE A 4 10.71 -58.11 -38.23
N LEU A 5 10.23 -56.90 -38.52
CA LEU A 5 10.61 -55.65 -37.84
C LEU A 5 9.33 -54.81 -37.71
N ALA A 6 9.11 -54.19 -36.55
CA ALA A 6 7.85 -53.51 -36.24
C ALA A 6 7.79 -52.07 -36.79
N LYS A 7 6.57 -51.59 -37.08
CA LYS A 7 6.29 -50.16 -37.22
C LYS A 7 5.77 -49.64 -35.88
N GLU A 8 6.53 -48.76 -35.24
CA GLU A 8 5.99 -47.88 -34.19
C GLU A 8 5.66 -46.50 -34.80
N SER A 9 4.69 -45.81 -34.21
CA SER A 9 4.18 -44.52 -34.70
C SER A 9 4.63 -43.38 -33.78
N PRO A 10 5.14 -42.25 -34.31
CA PRO A 10 5.62 -41.13 -33.48
C PRO A 10 4.45 -40.29 -32.94
N ALA A 11 3.74 -40.82 -31.94
CA ALA A 11 2.67 -40.12 -31.22
C ALA A 11 3.18 -39.60 -29.85
N SER A 12 4.01 -38.53 -29.85
CA SER A 12 4.63 -38.02 -28.62
C SER A 12 5.16 -36.57 -28.65
N GLN A 13 4.48 -35.64 -29.34
CA GLN A 13 4.84 -34.19 -29.30
C GLN A 13 3.63 -33.22 -29.22
N GLU A 14 2.68 -33.41 -28.29
CA GLU A 14 1.52 -32.47 -28.16
C GLU A 14 0.98 -32.21 -26.73
N GLU A 15 1.76 -32.51 -25.67
CA GLU A 15 1.28 -32.39 -24.28
C GLU A 15 2.04 -31.39 -23.38
N THR A 16 3.13 -30.77 -23.83
CA THR A 16 3.95 -29.88 -22.98
C THR A 16 3.53 -28.39 -22.99
N SER A 17 2.56 -27.97 -23.82
CA SER A 17 2.20 -26.55 -23.99
C SER A 17 0.98 -26.06 -23.20
N LYS A 18 0.11 -26.96 -22.73
CA LYS A 18 -1.26 -26.64 -22.24
C LYS A 18 -1.32 -25.94 -20.86
N GLY A 19 -0.19 -25.65 -20.22
CA GLY A 19 -0.14 -25.00 -18.90
C GLY A 19 -0.19 -23.46 -18.92
N ALA A 20 0.37 -22.81 -19.93
CA ALA A 20 0.79 -21.39 -19.86
C ALA A 20 -0.33 -20.34 -20.06
N HIS A 21 -1.55 -20.74 -20.46
CA HIS A 21 -2.60 -19.82 -20.90
C HIS A 21 -3.93 -20.02 -20.14
N ARG A 22 -3.87 -20.55 -18.92
CA ARG A 22 -5.05 -20.80 -18.09
C ARG A 22 -5.63 -19.50 -17.54
N MET A 23 -6.74 -19.04 -18.13
CA MET A 23 -7.60 -18.03 -17.52
C MET A 23 -8.22 -18.57 -16.22
N LEU A 24 -8.37 -17.68 -15.25
CA LEU A 24 -9.20 -17.89 -14.06
C LEU A 24 -10.68 -17.69 -14.42
N VAL A 25 -11.57 -18.33 -13.68
CA VAL A 25 -13.03 -18.23 -13.90
C VAL A 25 -13.49 -16.80 -13.57
N GLU A 26 -13.29 -16.40 -12.33
CA GLU A 26 -13.53 -15.03 -11.85
C GLU A 26 -12.25 -14.18 -11.89
N PRO A 27 -12.36 -12.87 -12.15
CA PRO A 27 -11.21 -11.99 -12.19
C PRO A 27 -10.78 -11.51 -10.79
N TRP A 28 -9.48 -11.51 -10.49
CA TRP A 28 -8.98 -11.06 -9.18
C TRP A 28 -9.16 -9.54 -8.96
N ARG A 29 -9.50 -8.78 -10.00
CA ARG A 29 -9.98 -7.40 -9.91
C ARG A 29 -11.23 -7.21 -10.77
N LYS A 30 -12.37 -7.01 -10.10
CA LYS A 30 -13.63 -6.61 -10.75
C LYS A 30 -13.44 -5.24 -11.40
N THR A 31 -13.72 -5.13 -12.69
CA THR A 31 -13.55 -3.93 -13.51
C THR A 31 -14.77 -3.75 -14.40
N ASP A 32 -15.31 -2.54 -14.46
CA ASP A 32 -16.37 -2.19 -15.41
C ASP A 32 -15.74 -1.87 -16.76
N TRP A 33 -15.80 -2.85 -17.68
CA TRP A 33 -15.27 -2.75 -19.04
C TRP A 33 -16.20 -2.05 -20.03
N THR A 34 -17.35 -1.50 -19.60
CA THR A 34 -18.31 -0.84 -20.50
C THR A 34 -17.86 0.55 -20.96
N PRO A 35 -18.40 1.09 -22.06
CA PRO A 35 -18.22 2.50 -22.43
C PRO A 35 -18.69 3.48 -21.35
N GLN A 36 -19.68 3.09 -20.54
CA GLN A 36 -20.13 3.84 -19.37
C GLN A 36 -19.06 3.83 -18.26
N GLY A 37 -18.40 2.70 -18.01
CA GLY A 37 -17.23 2.58 -17.14
C GLY A 37 -16.08 3.49 -17.58
N ARG A 38 -15.69 3.41 -18.87
CA ARG A 38 -14.71 4.31 -19.49
C ARG A 38 -15.08 5.78 -19.27
N LYS A 39 -16.33 6.16 -19.55
CA LYS A 39 -16.78 7.55 -19.39
C LYS A 39 -16.70 8.00 -17.93
N ARG A 40 -17.17 7.18 -16.97
CA ARG A 40 -17.08 7.50 -15.53
C ARG A 40 -15.64 7.74 -15.08
N LEU A 41 -14.69 6.93 -15.55
CA LEU A 41 -13.26 7.12 -15.30
C LEU A 41 -12.72 8.44 -15.89
N MET A 42 -13.09 8.76 -17.14
CA MET A 42 -12.67 10.03 -17.77
C MET A 42 -13.24 11.25 -17.04
N ASP A 43 -14.52 11.20 -16.66
CA ASP A 43 -15.20 12.28 -15.96
C ASP A 43 -14.62 12.47 -14.53
N GLU A 44 -14.35 11.37 -13.80
CA GLU A 44 -13.66 11.38 -12.49
C GLU A 44 -12.29 12.08 -12.56
N ILE A 45 -11.46 11.69 -13.55
CA ILE A 45 -10.12 12.26 -13.73
C ILE A 45 -10.17 13.72 -14.23
N ALA A 46 -11.18 14.09 -15.03
CA ALA A 46 -11.38 15.45 -15.52
C ALA A 46 -12.01 16.41 -14.49
N ALA A 47 -12.66 15.87 -13.46
CA ALA A 47 -13.26 16.59 -12.34
C ALA A 47 -12.35 16.68 -11.10
N TYR A 48 -11.28 15.88 -11.02
CA TYR A 48 -10.30 15.99 -9.94
C TYR A 48 -9.73 17.41 -9.83
N ASN A 49 -9.53 17.87 -8.60
CA ASN A 49 -8.84 19.11 -8.28
C ASN A 49 -7.96 18.84 -7.05
N PRO A 50 -6.65 19.16 -7.07
CA PRO A 50 -5.78 18.84 -5.95
C PRO A 50 -6.21 19.52 -4.64
N PRO A 51 -5.88 18.91 -3.48
CA PRO A 51 -6.40 19.33 -2.19
C PRO A 51 -5.76 20.63 -1.65
N LEU A 52 -4.64 21.07 -2.23
CA LEU A 52 -3.91 22.28 -1.84
C LEU A 52 -3.92 23.33 -2.96
N ASN A 53 -4.37 24.55 -2.64
CA ASN A 53 -4.36 25.70 -3.55
C ASN A 53 -2.96 26.08 -4.04
N SER A 54 -1.92 25.70 -3.30
CA SER A 54 -0.50 25.87 -3.67
C SER A 54 -0.02 24.87 -4.73
N VAL A 55 -0.85 23.89 -5.13
CA VAL A 55 -0.54 22.82 -6.09
C VAL A 55 -1.68 22.67 -7.10
N GLU A 56 -1.71 23.50 -8.15
CA GLU A 56 -2.70 23.38 -9.24
C GLU A 56 -2.71 22.01 -9.94
N LYS A 57 -1.55 21.33 -9.97
CA LYS A 57 -1.34 20.09 -10.72
C LYS A 57 -0.37 19.17 -10.00
N ILE A 58 -0.70 17.89 -9.93
CA ILE A 58 0.24 16.86 -9.44
C ILE A 58 1.31 16.58 -10.51
N ARG A 59 2.55 16.34 -10.05
CA ARG A 59 3.66 15.85 -10.91
C ARG A 59 3.90 14.37 -10.66
N VAL A 60 3.78 13.56 -11.70
CA VAL A 60 3.93 12.09 -11.64
C VAL A 60 5.17 11.69 -12.43
N LEU A 61 6.18 11.12 -11.75
CA LEU A 61 7.47 10.78 -12.36
C LEU A 61 7.48 9.36 -12.91
N LEU A 62 7.75 9.20 -14.21
CA LEU A 62 7.91 7.91 -14.87
C LEU A 62 9.39 7.50 -14.84
N VAL A 63 9.72 6.40 -14.16
CA VAL A 63 11.09 5.88 -14.03
C VAL A 63 11.10 4.39 -14.39
N GLY A 64 12.14 3.91 -15.09
CA GLY A 64 12.18 2.51 -15.54
C GLY A 64 13.21 2.25 -16.62
N GLN A 65 13.39 0.97 -16.95
CA GLN A 65 14.33 0.51 -17.98
C GLN A 65 14.07 1.14 -19.37
N VAL A 66 15.06 1.03 -20.27
CA VAL A 66 14.84 1.28 -21.70
C VAL A 66 13.87 0.23 -22.26
N GLY A 67 13.03 0.60 -23.23
CA GLY A 67 12.00 -0.28 -23.80
C GLY A 67 10.71 -0.43 -22.98
N ALA A 68 10.69 -0.10 -21.68
CA ALA A 68 9.51 -0.28 -20.81
C ALA A 68 8.28 0.57 -21.16
N GLY A 69 8.40 1.53 -22.07
CA GLY A 69 7.26 2.31 -22.55
C GLY A 69 6.86 3.52 -21.69
N LYS A 70 7.79 4.16 -20.94
CA LYS A 70 7.53 5.41 -20.18
C LYS A 70 6.86 6.49 -21.05
N SER A 71 7.56 6.92 -22.10
CA SER A 71 7.11 7.94 -23.06
C SER A 71 5.85 7.49 -23.84
N SER A 72 5.73 6.18 -24.09
CA SER A 72 4.57 5.53 -24.71
C SER A 72 3.33 5.54 -23.79
N PHE A 73 3.48 5.43 -22.47
CA PHE A 73 2.38 5.56 -21.50
C PHE A 73 1.84 7.00 -21.48
N PHE A 74 2.71 8.02 -21.40
CA PHE A 74 2.26 9.41 -21.54
C PHE A 74 1.52 9.65 -22.88
N ASN A 75 2.07 9.16 -23.99
CA ASN A 75 1.42 9.24 -25.30
C ASN A 75 0.04 8.57 -25.30
N SER A 76 -0.09 7.42 -24.64
CA SER A 76 -1.35 6.70 -24.47
C SER A 76 -2.37 7.53 -23.68
N VAL A 77 -2.01 8.06 -22.51
CA VAL A 77 -2.87 8.96 -21.70
C VAL A 77 -3.32 10.19 -22.50
N ASN A 78 -2.39 10.85 -23.20
CA ASN A 78 -2.64 12.01 -24.04
C ASN A 78 -3.47 11.68 -25.30
N SER A 79 -3.58 10.40 -25.66
CA SER A 79 -4.47 9.90 -26.71
C SER A 79 -5.91 9.76 -26.20
N VAL A 80 -6.10 9.09 -25.05
CA VAL A 80 -7.43 8.91 -24.43
C VAL A 80 -8.15 10.25 -24.23
N PHE A 81 -7.48 11.21 -23.58
CA PHE A 81 -8.07 12.52 -23.26
C PHE A 81 -8.21 13.48 -24.44
N ARG A 82 -7.79 13.08 -25.65
CA ARG A 82 -8.04 13.80 -26.91
C ARG A 82 -8.88 13.02 -27.93
N ASN A 83 -9.25 11.78 -27.62
CA ASN A 83 -10.09 10.92 -28.45
C ASN A 83 -9.52 10.59 -29.85
N HIS A 84 -8.20 10.40 -29.95
CA HIS A 84 -7.46 9.89 -31.12
C HIS A 84 -6.05 9.44 -30.70
N VAL A 85 -5.40 8.51 -31.41
CA VAL A 85 -4.02 8.09 -31.10
C VAL A 85 -3.00 9.19 -31.44
N ARG A 86 -1.97 9.39 -30.60
CA ARG A 86 -0.85 10.32 -30.85
C ARG A 86 0.48 9.83 -30.28
N SER A 87 1.56 10.24 -30.97
CA SER A 87 2.91 10.30 -30.41
C SER A 87 3.33 11.77 -30.23
N GLN A 88 3.64 12.18 -29.00
CA GLN A 88 4.08 13.55 -28.66
C GLN A 88 5.39 13.56 -27.87
N ALA A 89 5.58 12.63 -26.93
CA ALA A 89 6.91 12.27 -26.43
C ALA A 89 7.58 11.31 -27.43
N MET A 90 8.90 11.39 -27.57
CA MET A 90 9.66 10.53 -28.48
C MET A 90 9.57 9.07 -28.04
N VAL A 91 9.26 8.18 -28.99
CA VAL A 91 9.23 6.72 -28.81
C VAL A 91 10.00 6.10 -29.96
N GLY A 92 10.85 5.12 -29.67
CA GLY A 92 11.62 4.37 -30.65
C GLY A 92 12.21 3.12 -30.01
N VAL A 93 12.53 2.13 -30.85
CA VAL A 93 13.17 0.87 -30.43
C VAL A 93 14.66 0.96 -30.75
N HIS A 94 15.47 1.13 -29.72
CA HIS A 94 16.94 1.12 -29.77
C HIS A 94 17.50 0.48 -28.50
N ASP A 95 18.74 -0.01 -28.58
CA ASP A 95 19.48 -0.61 -27.46
C ASP A 95 19.88 0.40 -26.37
N THR A 96 19.72 1.70 -26.65
CA THR A 96 19.98 2.82 -25.72
C THR A 96 18.78 3.75 -25.65
N SER A 97 18.70 4.55 -24.59
CA SER A 97 17.53 5.40 -24.34
C SER A 97 17.34 6.48 -25.41
N VAL A 98 16.12 6.61 -25.94
CA VAL A 98 15.74 7.67 -26.89
C VAL A 98 15.49 9.02 -26.18
N THR A 99 15.16 8.99 -24.88
CA THR A 99 14.74 10.17 -24.10
C THR A 99 15.91 10.73 -23.26
N TRP A 100 16.80 11.49 -23.88
CA TRP A 100 18.00 12.04 -23.22
C TRP A 100 17.75 13.27 -22.31
N LYS A 101 16.49 13.74 -22.22
CA LYS A 101 16.09 14.93 -21.45
C LYS A 101 15.02 14.60 -20.44
N TYR A 102 15.08 15.23 -19.27
CA TYR A 102 13.97 15.31 -18.34
C TYR A 102 12.87 16.17 -18.96
N ARG A 103 11.64 15.66 -19.08
CA ARG A 103 10.52 16.36 -19.74
C ARG A 103 9.26 16.38 -18.90
N ILE A 104 8.67 17.56 -18.71
CA ILE A 104 7.38 17.75 -18.00
C ILE A 104 6.27 17.94 -19.03
N TYR A 105 5.36 16.97 -19.13
CA TYR A 105 4.27 16.94 -20.08
C TYR A 105 2.89 17.15 -19.40
N PRO A 106 2.21 18.29 -19.63
CA PRO A 106 0.83 18.47 -19.21
C PRO A 106 -0.14 17.74 -20.15
N VAL A 107 -1.09 16.98 -19.59
CA VAL A 107 -2.16 16.34 -20.37
C VAL A 107 -3.21 17.38 -20.74
N ARG A 108 -3.63 17.43 -22.01
CA ARG A 108 -4.71 18.32 -22.50
C ARG A 108 -6.03 17.55 -22.61
N LEU A 109 -7.13 18.23 -22.30
CA LEU A 109 -8.48 17.68 -22.32
C LEU A 109 -9.25 18.21 -23.55
N GLY A 110 -9.40 17.35 -24.57
CA GLY A 110 -10.07 17.66 -25.82
C GLY A 110 -9.32 18.69 -26.69
N SER A 111 -10.08 19.50 -27.42
CA SER A 111 -9.59 20.47 -28.42
C SER A 111 -9.35 21.89 -27.86
N LYS A 112 -9.92 22.23 -26.70
CA LYS A 112 -9.71 23.52 -26.04
C LYS A 112 -8.41 23.49 -25.23
N ASN A 113 -7.82 24.65 -24.92
CA ASN A 113 -6.56 24.75 -24.15
C ASN A 113 -6.66 24.35 -22.65
N LYS A 114 -7.71 23.63 -22.23
CA LYS A 114 -7.85 23.11 -20.86
C LYS A 114 -6.87 21.94 -20.66
N THR A 115 -6.08 21.99 -19.60
CA THR A 115 -5.25 20.87 -19.13
C THR A 115 -5.94 20.14 -17.98
N LEU A 116 -5.62 18.86 -17.81
CA LEU A 116 -5.96 18.13 -16.59
C LEU A 116 -5.13 18.62 -15.38
N PRO A 117 -5.57 18.32 -14.14
CA PRO A 117 -4.81 18.52 -12.90
C PRO A 117 -3.55 17.62 -12.75
N ILE A 118 -3.09 16.96 -13.82
CA ILE A 118 -1.96 16.01 -13.81
C ILE A 118 -0.92 16.36 -14.88
N THR A 119 0.35 16.22 -14.50
CA THR A 119 1.52 16.36 -15.37
C THR A 119 2.41 15.13 -15.23
N PHE A 120 2.88 14.61 -16.37
CA PHE A 120 3.79 13.47 -16.41
C PHE A 120 5.22 13.94 -16.64
N CYS A 121 6.11 13.56 -15.73
CA CYS A 121 7.53 13.85 -15.81
C CYS A 121 8.23 12.60 -16.35
N ASP A 122 8.72 12.66 -17.59
CA ASP A 122 9.40 11.56 -18.28
C ASP A 122 10.92 11.68 -18.14
N THR A 123 11.62 10.54 -18.12
CA THR A 123 13.07 10.47 -17.88
C THR A 123 13.78 9.59 -18.89
N MET A 124 15.10 9.73 -18.94
CA MET A 124 15.99 8.75 -19.55
C MET A 124 15.80 7.37 -18.90
N GLY A 125 16.13 6.31 -19.65
CA GLY A 125 16.04 4.94 -19.18
C GLY A 125 17.09 4.59 -18.12
N LEU A 126 16.75 3.58 -17.32
CA LEU A 126 17.74 2.83 -16.55
C LEU A 126 18.37 1.77 -17.44
N GLU A 127 19.68 1.87 -17.61
CA GLU A 127 20.54 0.90 -18.30
C GLU A 127 21.61 0.33 -17.36
N GLU A 128 22.29 -0.74 -17.76
CA GLU A 128 23.50 -1.22 -17.09
C GLU A 128 24.70 -0.29 -17.29
N ARG A 129 24.87 0.24 -18.51
CA ARG A 129 26.01 1.06 -18.92
C ARG A 129 25.99 2.36 -18.14
N GLU A 130 26.95 2.56 -17.23
CA GLU A 130 26.91 3.69 -16.28
C GLU A 130 27.00 5.06 -16.96
N PHE A 131 27.61 5.13 -18.14
CA PHE A 131 27.71 6.31 -19.00
C PHE A 131 26.51 6.54 -19.94
N ALA A 132 25.47 5.70 -19.88
CA ALA A 132 24.21 5.87 -20.64
C ALA A 132 22.95 5.76 -19.75
N SER A 133 23.14 5.54 -18.45
CA SER A 133 22.08 5.26 -17.48
C SER A 133 21.80 6.48 -16.61
N LEU A 134 20.52 6.79 -16.40
CA LEU A 134 20.06 7.84 -15.48
C LEU A 134 20.69 7.67 -14.07
N LYS A 135 21.33 8.72 -13.55
CA LYS A 135 21.95 8.69 -12.21
C LYS A 135 20.90 8.73 -11.12
N ILE A 136 21.21 8.12 -9.97
CA ILE A 136 20.31 8.10 -8.81
C ILE A 136 20.11 9.52 -8.23
N ASP A 137 21.16 10.33 -8.19
CA ASP A 137 21.09 11.68 -7.62
C ASP A 137 20.35 12.68 -8.52
N ASP A 138 20.36 12.50 -9.85
CA ASP A 138 19.48 13.24 -10.76
C ASP A 138 18.01 12.96 -10.43
N VAL A 139 17.64 11.70 -10.18
CA VAL A 139 16.27 11.36 -9.74
C VAL A 139 15.96 11.96 -8.38
N ILE A 140 16.90 11.95 -7.42
CA ILE A 140 16.68 12.61 -6.11
C ILE A 140 16.46 14.13 -6.27
N ASN A 141 17.21 14.79 -7.15
CA ASN A 141 17.02 16.20 -7.46
C ASN A 141 15.66 16.46 -8.14
N ILE A 142 15.24 15.60 -9.08
CA ILE A 142 13.90 15.64 -9.70
C ILE A 142 12.80 15.48 -8.64
N LEU A 143 12.90 14.47 -7.76
CA LEU A 143 11.91 14.22 -6.70
C LEU A 143 11.72 15.43 -5.78
N LYS A 144 12.83 16.10 -5.43
CA LYS A 144 12.85 17.35 -4.66
C LYS A 144 12.38 18.60 -5.44
N GLY A 145 12.23 18.52 -6.76
CA GLY A 145 11.82 19.62 -7.64
C GLY A 145 12.95 20.55 -8.11
N HIS A 146 14.22 20.18 -7.90
CA HIS A 146 15.37 21.03 -8.25
C HIS A 146 15.67 21.10 -9.76
N VAL A 147 15.14 20.17 -10.57
CA VAL A 147 15.47 20.05 -11.99
C VAL A 147 14.39 20.68 -12.89
N PRO A 148 14.73 21.61 -13.78
CA PRO A 148 13.77 22.27 -14.69
C PRO A 148 13.39 21.39 -15.89
N ASP A 149 12.23 21.65 -16.51
CA ASP A 149 11.86 21.02 -17.80
C ASP A 149 12.95 21.28 -18.86
N TRP A 150 13.13 20.32 -19.78
CA TRP A 150 14.17 20.27 -20.81
C TRP A 150 15.61 20.04 -20.32
N TYR A 151 15.86 19.84 -19.02
CA TYR A 151 17.20 19.48 -18.54
C TYR A 151 17.76 18.25 -19.28
N GLN A 152 18.97 18.40 -19.82
CA GLN A 152 19.71 17.37 -20.53
C GLN A 152 20.58 16.62 -19.52
N PHE A 153 20.38 15.31 -19.38
CA PHE A 153 21.18 14.52 -18.44
C PHE A 153 22.65 14.48 -18.87
N ASN A 154 23.56 14.71 -17.93
CA ASN A 154 25.00 14.56 -18.14
C ASN A 154 25.41 13.10 -17.78
N PRO A 155 25.98 12.33 -18.72
CA PRO A 155 26.34 10.93 -18.48
C PRO A 155 27.48 10.75 -17.46
N HIS A 156 28.24 11.79 -17.13
CA HIS A 156 29.38 11.72 -16.21
C HIS A 156 29.04 12.09 -14.77
N ALA A 157 28.17 13.09 -14.56
CA ALA A 157 27.84 13.63 -13.23
C ALA A 157 26.37 14.06 -13.16
N ALA A 158 25.73 13.87 -12.00
CA ALA A 158 24.38 14.36 -11.74
C ALA A 158 24.35 15.88 -11.58
N MET A 159 23.19 16.51 -11.80
CA MET A 159 22.99 17.96 -11.69
C MET A 159 23.40 18.49 -10.30
N GLN A 160 24.19 19.56 -10.26
CA GLN A 160 24.69 20.18 -9.02
C GLN A 160 24.05 21.56 -8.77
N PRO A 161 24.05 22.10 -7.54
CA PRO A 161 23.39 23.38 -7.22
C PRO A 161 23.93 24.62 -7.94
N ASP A 162 25.17 24.55 -8.45
CA ASP A 162 25.84 25.55 -9.28
C ASP A 162 25.55 25.39 -10.80
N THR A 163 24.88 24.30 -11.19
CA THR A 163 24.55 24.04 -12.60
C THR A 163 23.51 25.06 -13.10
N PRO A 164 23.75 25.76 -14.23
CA PRO A 164 22.82 26.75 -14.75
C PRO A 164 21.38 26.20 -14.90
N GLY A 165 20.42 26.89 -14.30
CA GLY A 165 19.01 26.49 -14.27
C GLY A 165 18.59 25.60 -13.11
N TYR A 166 19.49 25.24 -12.17
CA TYR A 166 19.12 24.53 -10.94
C TYR A 166 18.12 25.35 -10.12
N ILE A 167 16.98 24.74 -9.77
CA ILE A 167 15.94 25.38 -8.95
C ILE A 167 16.36 25.25 -7.48
N VAL A 168 17.04 26.28 -6.96
CA VAL A 168 17.64 26.29 -5.61
C VAL A 168 16.59 26.06 -4.51
N SER A 169 15.42 26.68 -4.60
CA SER A 169 14.35 26.62 -3.58
C SER A 169 13.00 26.20 -4.20
N PRO A 170 12.81 24.90 -4.49
CA PRO A 170 11.61 24.40 -5.15
C PRO A 170 10.39 24.35 -4.22
N SER A 171 9.26 24.84 -4.71
CA SER A 171 7.98 24.85 -4.00
C SER A 171 7.26 23.49 -4.07
N LEU A 172 6.14 23.31 -3.39
CA LEU A 172 5.45 21.99 -3.36
C LEU A 172 4.99 21.57 -4.77
N LYS A 173 4.42 22.49 -5.56
CA LYS A 173 4.07 22.28 -6.98
C LYS A 173 5.27 21.92 -7.89
N ASP A 174 6.51 22.06 -7.40
CA ASP A 174 7.72 21.72 -8.15
C ASP A 174 8.20 20.29 -7.91
N LYS A 175 7.83 19.71 -6.76
CA LYS A 175 8.20 18.36 -6.33
C LYS A 175 7.42 17.28 -7.08
N ILE A 176 7.91 16.05 -6.99
CA ILE A 176 7.18 14.87 -7.48
C ILE A 176 6.21 14.39 -6.40
N HIS A 177 4.98 14.12 -6.82
CA HIS A 177 3.84 13.78 -5.97
C HIS A 177 3.52 12.28 -6.01
N CYS A 178 3.94 11.57 -7.06
CA CYS A 178 3.90 10.11 -7.16
C CYS A 178 5.04 9.62 -8.08
N VAL A 179 5.69 8.52 -7.72
CA VAL A 179 6.69 7.84 -8.55
C VAL A 179 6.07 6.60 -9.18
N VAL A 180 6.29 6.44 -10.49
CA VAL A 180 5.80 5.31 -11.27
C VAL A 180 6.99 4.52 -11.77
N PHE A 181 7.15 3.30 -11.27
CA PHE A 181 8.10 2.34 -11.80
C PHE A 181 7.49 1.63 -13.00
N VAL A 182 7.92 2.01 -14.20
CA VAL A 182 7.46 1.45 -15.47
C VAL A 182 8.37 0.27 -15.83
N ILE A 183 7.78 -0.92 -15.90
CA ILE A 183 8.49 -2.21 -16.02
C ILE A 183 7.97 -2.94 -17.26
N ASP A 184 8.90 -3.44 -18.08
CA ASP A 184 8.57 -4.26 -19.25
C ASP A 184 8.18 -5.67 -18.78
N GLY A 185 6.88 -5.96 -18.75
CA GLY A 185 6.36 -7.16 -18.11
C GLY A 185 6.75 -8.47 -18.81
N SER A 186 7.01 -8.44 -20.11
CA SER A 186 7.57 -9.59 -20.86
C SER A 186 9.06 -9.83 -20.59
N LYS A 187 9.72 -8.96 -19.81
CA LYS A 187 11.17 -9.01 -19.53
C LYS A 187 11.52 -8.93 -18.04
N LEU A 188 10.54 -9.11 -17.16
CA LEU A 188 10.70 -8.94 -15.71
C LEU A 188 11.61 -10.00 -15.06
N GLU A 189 11.53 -11.25 -15.53
CA GLU A 189 12.41 -12.34 -15.05
C GLU A 189 13.86 -12.09 -15.45
N ILE A 190 14.09 -11.76 -16.73
CA ILE A 190 15.40 -11.40 -17.31
C ILE A 190 15.86 -9.97 -17.00
N LEU A 191 15.18 -9.26 -16.09
CA LEU A 191 15.60 -7.94 -15.62
C LEU A 191 16.95 -8.06 -14.90
N SER A 192 18.00 -7.48 -15.48
CA SER A 192 19.36 -7.66 -14.96
C SER A 192 19.56 -6.99 -13.60
N GLU A 193 20.40 -7.62 -12.77
CA GLU A 193 20.56 -7.25 -11.36
C GLU A 193 20.93 -5.77 -11.19
N LYS A 194 21.81 -5.22 -12.03
CA LYS A 194 22.19 -3.80 -11.95
C LYS A 194 20.99 -2.85 -12.12
N VAL A 195 20.03 -3.18 -12.97
CA VAL A 195 18.82 -2.38 -13.15
C VAL A 195 17.84 -2.61 -12.00
N GLU A 196 17.71 -3.85 -11.52
CA GLU A 196 16.89 -4.17 -10.35
C GLU A 196 17.40 -3.48 -9.07
N GLN A 197 18.71 -3.44 -8.82
CA GLN A 197 19.32 -2.75 -7.68
C GLN A 197 19.20 -1.22 -7.81
N LYS A 198 19.28 -0.66 -9.02
CA LYS A 198 18.94 0.77 -9.27
C LYS A 198 17.48 1.06 -8.92
N LEU A 199 16.53 0.24 -9.37
CA LEU A 199 15.10 0.36 -9.03
C LEU A 199 14.85 0.23 -7.52
N LYS A 200 15.45 -0.76 -6.85
CA LYS A 200 15.40 -0.93 -5.38
C LYS A 200 15.94 0.30 -4.64
N THR A 201 17.04 0.88 -5.12
CA THR A 201 17.64 2.08 -4.52
C THR A 201 16.78 3.32 -4.72
N LEU A 202 16.21 3.51 -5.92
CA LEU A 202 15.29 4.61 -6.22
C LEU A 202 13.98 4.50 -5.44
N ARG A 203 13.40 3.29 -5.31
CA ARG A 203 12.29 3.00 -4.39
C ARG A 203 12.67 3.40 -2.96
N GLN A 204 13.83 2.95 -2.47
CA GLN A 204 14.29 3.29 -1.12
C GLN A 204 14.47 4.81 -0.93
N LYS A 205 14.87 5.57 -1.95
CA LYS A 205 15.02 7.04 -1.89
C LYS A 205 13.68 7.78 -1.93
N ALA A 206 12.76 7.41 -2.81
CA ALA A 206 11.39 7.93 -2.78
C ALA A 206 10.72 7.64 -1.42
N LYS A 207 10.97 6.45 -0.85
CA LYS A 207 10.54 6.01 0.49
C LYS A 207 11.42 6.52 1.67
N GLU A 208 12.30 7.48 1.39
CA GLU A 208 13.01 8.33 2.37
C GLU A 208 12.50 9.78 2.32
N LEU A 209 12.00 10.22 1.15
CA LEU A 209 11.28 11.48 0.94
C LEU A 209 9.76 11.37 1.18
N ASP A 210 9.30 10.21 1.65
CA ASP A 210 7.90 9.81 1.86
C ASP A 210 6.96 10.03 0.63
N VAL A 211 7.51 10.00 -0.59
CA VAL A 211 6.75 10.11 -1.85
C VAL A 211 6.14 8.74 -2.19
N PRO A 212 4.83 8.63 -2.53
CA PRO A 212 4.19 7.36 -2.86
C PRO A 212 4.69 6.78 -4.18
N GLN A 213 4.58 5.45 -4.32
CA GLN A 213 5.18 4.68 -5.40
C GLN A 213 4.19 3.62 -5.92
N ILE A 214 4.12 3.48 -7.24
CA ILE A 214 3.27 2.52 -7.96
C ILE A 214 4.08 1.85 -9.07
N ILE A 215 3.74 0.62 -9.44
CA ILE A 215 4.32 -0.08 -10.60
C ILE A 215 3.31 -0.06 -11.75
N LEU A 216 3.78 0.30 -12.96
CA LEU A 216 3.12 -0.07 -14.21
C LEU A 216 3.82 -1.30 -14.79
N LEU A 217 3.10 -2.41 -14.86
CA LEU A 217 3.55 -3.62 -15.54
C LEU A 217 3.04 -3.51 -16.99
N THR A 218 3.92 -3.11 -17.92
CA THR A 218 3.54 -2.84 -19.31
C THR A 218 3.62 -4.10 -20.18
N LYS A 219 2.98 -4.04 -21.35
CA LYS A 219 2.97 -5.08 -22.38
C LYS A 219 2.40 -6.42 -21.93
N VAL A 220 1.26 -6.36 -21.24
CA VAL A 220 0.49 -7.52 -20.81
C VAL A 220 0.10 -8.46 -21.97
N ASP A 221 -0.03 -7.91 -23.17
CA ASP A 221 -0.29 -8.61 -24.43
C ASP A 221 0.94 -9.30 -25.03
N GLU A 222 2.16 -8.97 -24.60
CA GLU A 222 3.35 -9.81 -24.88
C GLU A 222 3.44 -11.01 -23.91
N ILE A 223 2.96 -10.87 -22.66
CA ILE A 223 3.01 -11.95 -21.65
C ILE A 223 1.98 -13.06 -21.92
N CYS A 224 0.73 -12.69 -22.27
CA CYS A 224 -0.35 -13.66 -22.42
C CYS A 224 -1.07 -13.48 -23.76
N SER A 225 -0.98 -14.49 -24.63
CA SER A 225 -1.41 -14.44 -26.03
C SER A 225 -2.87 -14.04 -26.27
N PRO A 226 -3.90 -14.45 -25.47
CA PRO A 226 -5.28 -14.01 -25.68
C PRO A 226 -5.49 -12.51 -25.46
N LEU A 227 -4.62 -11.86 -24.67
CA LEU A 227 -4.70 -10.42 -24.40
C LEU A 227 -4.33 -9.56 -25.62
N LYS A 228 -3.78 -10.15 -26.69
CA LYS A 228 -3.61 -9.48 -27.98
C LYS A 228 -4.96 -9.19 -28.66
N GLU A 229 -5.94 -10.05 -28.41
CA GLU A 229 -7.30 -9.97 -28.98
C GLU A 229 -8.27 -9.25 -28.04
N ASN A 230 -8.29 -9.62 -26.75
CA ASN A 230 -9.16 -9.03 -25.74
C ASN A 230 -8.37 -8.60 -24.48
N ILE A 231 -8.21 -7.30 -24.26
CA ILE A 231 -7.50 -6.79 -23.07
C ILE A 231 -8.37 -6.88 -21.81
N SER A 232 -9.70 -7.01 -21.92
CA SER A 232 -10.58 -7.07 -20.73
C SER A 232 -10.38 -8.32 -19.86
N ASP A 233 -9.78 -9.39 -20.40
CA ASP A 233 -9.41 -10.59 -19.65
C ASP A 233 -8.04 -10.48 -18.93
N VAL A 234 -7.41 -9.30 -18.93
CA VAL A 234 -6.13 -9.07 -18.21
C VAL A 234 -6.20 -9.44 -16.74
N TYR A 235 -7.36 -9.26 -16.09
CA TYR A 235 -7.62 -9.63 -14.69
C TYR A 235 -8.18 -11.05 -14.51
N ARG A 236 -8.27 -11.85 -15.59
CA ARG A 236 -8.43 -13.32 -15.54
C ARG A 236 -7.14 -14.07 -15.86
N SER A 237 -6.19 -13.44 -16.55
CA SER A 237 -4.94 -14.10 -16.97
C SER A 237 -4.02 -14.43 -15.80
N ARG A 238 -3.94 -15.72 -15.44
CA ARG A 238 -3.06 -16.21 -14.37
C ARG A 238 -1.60 -15.79 -14.56
N ALA A 239 -1.10 -15.79 -15.80
CA ALA A 239 0.27 -15.36 -16.12
C ALA A 239 0.54 -13.89 -15.75
N ILE A 240 -0.46 -13.00 -15.89
CA ILE A 240 -0.33 -11.60 -15.46
C ILE A 240 -0.30 -11.50 -13.93
N LEU A 241 -1.14 -12.27 -13.22
CA LEU A 241 -1.11 -12.32 -11.76
C LEU A 241 0.25 -12.82 -11.22
N GLU A 242 0.81 -13.85 -11.85
CA GLU A 242 2.12 -14.39 -11.49
C GLU A 242 3.26 -13.39 -11.78
N GLN A 243 3.26 -12.68 -12.93
CA GLN A 243 4.23 -11.60 -13.17
C GLN A 243 4.04 -10.40 -12.22
N MET A 244 2.81 -10.07 -11.81
CA MET A 244 2.57 -9.06 -10.77
C MET A 244 3.13 -9.51 -9.41
N GLN A 245 3.05 -10.80 -9.08
CA GLN A 245 3.68 -11.35 -7.86
C GLN A 245 5.22 -11.31 -7.95
N VAL A 246 5.82 -11.62 -9.11
CA VAL A 246 7.26 -11.45 -9.32
C VAL A 246 7.69 -9.98 -9.16
N ALA A 247 6.91 -9.03 -9.69
CA ALA A 247 7.18 -7.59 -9.53
C ALA A 247 7.06 -7.15 -8.07
N SER A 248 6.04 -7.65 -7.37
CA SER A 248 5.83 -7.45 -5.93
C SER A 248 6.99 -8.03 -5.11
N GLY A 249 7.56 -9.17 -5.50
CA GLY A 249 8.71 -9.78 -4.84
C GLY A 249 10.02 -9.02 -5.10
N LYS A 250 10.34 -8.75 -6.38
CA LYS A 250 11.58 -8.06 -6.79
C LYS A 250 11.68 -6.64 -6.22
N LEU A 251 10.60 -5.86 -6.26
CA LEU A 251 10.62 -4.47 -5.77
C LEU A 251 10.00 -4.29 -4.38
N GLY A 252 9.22 -5.22 -3.85
CA GLY A 252 8.61 -5.09 -2.53
C GLY A 252 7.46 -4.07 -2.47
N ILE A 253 6.78 -3.83 -3.58
CA ILE A 253 5.59 -2.96 -3.68
C ILE A 253 4.35 -3.88 -3.67
N PRO A 254 3.36 -3.67 -2.79
CA PRO A 254 2.22 -4.58 -2.65
C PRO A 254 1.38 -4.63 -3.94
N LEU A 255 0.68 -5.75 -4.17
CA LEU A 255 -0.08 -5.99 -5.40
C LEU A 255 -1.09 -4.87 -5.72
N SER A 256 -1.79 -4.31 -4.73
CA SER A 256 -2.69 -3.15 -4.87
C SER A 256 -2.02 -1.93 -5.55
N LEU A 257 -0.70 -1.77 -5.40
CA LEU A 257 0.12 -0.72 -6.01
C LEU A 257 0.87 -1.20 -7.28
N ILE A 258 0.38 -2.25 -7.93
CA ILE A 258 0.82 -2.72 -9.24
C ILE A 258 -0.38 -2.70 -10.19
N VAL A 259 -0.26 -1.98 -11.31
CA VAL A 259 -1.31 -1.90 -12.33
C VAL A 259 -0.78 -2.52 -13.64
N PRO A 260 -1.36 -3.64 -14.11
CA PRO A 260 -1.04 -4.20 -15.42
C PRO A 260 -1.69 -3.33 -16.50
N ILE A 261 -0.93 -2.91 -17.51
CA ILE A 261 -1.42 -2.06 -18.61
C ILE A 261 -0.92 -2.50 -19.98
N LYS A 262 -1.72 -2.17 -20.99
CA LYS A 262 -1.25 -2.02 -22.38
C LYS A 262 -1.19 -0.53 -22.72
N ASN A 263 -0.14 -0.15 -23.44
CA ASN A 263 -0.04 1.17 -24.08
C ASN A 263 -0.50 1.06 -25.53
N TYR A 264 -0.93 2.19 -26.13
CA TYR A 264 -1.06 2.29 -27.57
C TYR A 264 0.32 2.31 -28.22
N CYS A 265 0.58 1.29 -29.05
CA CYS A 265 1.87 1.04 -29.68
C CYS A 265 1.76 0.65 -31.16
N SER A 266 0.71 -0.09 -31.53
CA SER A 266 0.46 -0.55 -32.91
C SER A 266 -0.94 -0.22 -33.42
N GLU A 267 -1.85 0.16 -32.53
CA GLU A 267 -3.21 0.60 -32.84
C GLU A 267 -3.22 2.00 -33.47
N LEU A 268 -4.01 2.18 -34.52
CA LEU A 268 -4.28 3.49 -35.12
C LEU A 268 -5.49 4.20 -34.48
N GLU A 269 -6.39 3.42 -33.89
CA GLU A 269 -7.64 3.88 -33.28
C GLU A 269 -7.72 3.48 -31.80
N LEU A 270 -8.49 4.23 -31.01
CA LEU A 270 -8.70 3.93 -29.60
C LEU A 270 -9.59 2.69 -29.42
N LYS A 271 -9.23 1.86 -28.43
CA LYS A 271 -10.00 0.69 -27.98
C LYS A 271 -10.46 0.89 -26.53
N ASN A 272 -11.73 0.58 -26.26
CA ASN A 272 -12.38 0.86 -24.97
C ASN A 272 -11.72 0.15 -23.78
N ASP A 273 -11.22 -1.07 -23.98
CA ASP A 273 -10.51 -1.88 -22.98
C ASP A 273 -9.11 -1.32 -22.65
N ILE A 274 -8.32 -0.97 -23.66
CA ILE A 274 -7.01 -0.32 -23.48
C ILE A 274 -7.18 1.05 -22.78
N ASP A 275 -8.15 1.86 -23.22
CA ASP A 275 -8.47 3.14 -22.57
C ASP A 275 -8.80 2.96 -21.09
N ILE A 276 -9.60 1.95 -20.72
CA ILE A 276 -9.97 1.69 -19.32
C ILE A 276 -8.75 1.34 -18.46
N LEU A 277 -7.80 0.54 -18.94
CA LEU A 277 -6.56 0.27 -18.20
C LEU A 277 -5.69 1.51 -18.00
N ILE A 278 -5.54 2.33 -19.05
CA ILE A 278 -4.81 3.60 -18.97
C ILE A 278 -5.46 4.54 -17.95
N LEU A 279 -6.79 4.63 -17.97
CA LEU A 279 -7.54 5.48 -17.04
C LEU A 279 -7.48 4.97 -15.60
N ILE A 280 -7.57 3.65 -15.36
CA ILE A 280 -7.38 3.06 -14.03
C ILE A 280 -5.98 3.37 -13.49
N ALA A 281 -4.94 3.24 -14.31
CA ALA A 281 -3.57 3.61 -13.94
C ALA A 281 -3.46 5.09 -13.54
N VAL A 282 -4.00 6.01 -14.35
CA VAL A 282 -4.04 7.45 -14.04
C VAL A 282 -4.82 7.74 -12.75
N ARG A 283 -5.96 7.05 -12.53
CA ARG A 283 -6.75 7.19 -11.30
C ARG A 283 -5.97 6.78 -10.06
N GLN A 284 -5.26 5.65 -10.08
CA GLN A 284 -4.47 5.24 -8.91
C GLN A 284 -3.29 6.20 -8.64
N MET A 285 -2.67 6.77 -9.68
CA MET A 285 -1.65 7.84 -9.51
C MET A 285 -2.24 9.12 -8.90
N ILE A 286 -3.47 9.49 -9.27
CA ILE A 286 -4.20 10.61 -8.68
C ILE A 286 -4.50 10.33 -7.21
N ARG A 287 -5.10 9.18 -6.88
CA ARG A 287 -5.42 8.77 -5.50
C ARG A 287 -4.18 8.80 -4.60
N LEU A 288 -3.04 8.26 -5.07
CA LEU A 288 -1.78 8.32 -4.34
C LEU A 288 -1.24 9.74 -4.15
N ALA A 289 -1.36 10.62 -5.15
CA ALA A 289 -0.89 11.99 -5.05
C ALA A 289 -1.82 12.89 -4.19
N ASP A 290 -3.13 12.61 -4.17
CA ASP A 290 -4.13 13.22 -3.28
C ASP A 290 -3.78 12.89 -1.82
N SER A 291 -3.63 11.58 -1.53
CA SER A 291 -3.06 11.02 -0.29
C SER A 291 -1.75 11.69 0.16
N TYR A 292 -0.80 11.90 -0.77
CA TYR A 292 0.46 12.59 -0.48
C TYR A 292 0.23 14.06 -0.12
N LEU A 293 -0.64 14.78 -0.82
CA LEU A 293 -0.91 16.19 -0.57
C LEU A 293 -1.72 16.48 0.70
N ASP A 294 -2.59 15.56 1.14
CA ASP A 294 -3.25 15.66 2.46
C ASP A 294 -2.22 15.63 3.62
N ASN A 295 -1.04 15.00 3.42
CA ASN A 295 0.06 15.12 4.38
C ASN A 295 0.69 16.53 4.42
N PHE A 296 0.47 17.40 3.44
CA PHE A 296 0.97 18.78 3.46
C PHE A 296 -0.08 19.79 3.94
N ARG A 297 -1.39 19.52 3.74
CA ARG A 297 -2.47 20.24 4.48
C ARG A 297 -2.24 20.21 5.98
N LEU A 298 -1.90 19.04 6.52
CA LEU A 298 -1.55 18.89 7.95
C LEU A 298 -0.32 19.70 8.35
N ALA A 299 0.62 20.01 7.44
CA ALA A 299 1.77 20.86 7.75
C ALA A 299 1.47 22.37 7.66
N GLU A 300 0.32 22.76 7.11
CA GLU A 300 -0.20 24.14 7.15
C GLU A 300 -1.12 24.35 8.38
N SER A 301 -1.69 23.28 8.96
CA SER A 301 -2.32 23.35 10.30
C SER A 301 -1.32 23.18 11.45
N ASP A 302 -0.25 22.40 11.25
CA ASP A 302 0.67 21.97 12.30
C ASP A 302 2.13 22.34 11.89
N MET A 303 2.93 23.19 12.55
CA MET A 303 2.84 23.94 13.83
C MET A 303 2.42 23.18 15.10
N ALA A 304 2.18 21.87 14.98
CA ALA A 304 1.71 20.99 16.06
C ALA A 304 2.18 19.52 15.90
N MET A 305 3.50 19.34 15.68
CA MET A 305 4.29 18.09 15.91
C MET A 305 4.21 16.92 14.89
N ARG A 306 5.37 16.28 14.59
CA ARG A 306 5.55 15.18 13.60
C ARG A 306 6.89 14.38 13.65
N ASN A 307 6.85 13.06 13.37
CA ASN A 307 7.60 12.37 12.26
C ASN A 307 8.87 11.48 12.52
N SER A 308 8.71 10.15 12.67
CA SER A 308 9.60 9.04 13.17
C SER A 308 10.43 8.17 12.15
N SER A 309 11.09 6.99 12.46
CA SER A 309 11.88 6.09 11.50
C SER A 309 12.42 4.62 11.86
N ARG A 310 12.94 3.85 10.82
CA ARG A 310 12.97 2.35 10.45
C ARG A 310 14.24 1.47 10.76
N ARG A 311 14.12 0.09 10.86
CA ARG A 311 14.89 -1.07 10.18
C ARG A 311 14.93 -2.46 10.96
N LYS A 312 14.96 -3.75 10.42
CA LYS A 312 14.73 -4.43 9.07
C LYS A 312 15.15 -6.02 8.85
N SER A 313 14.29 -7.10 8.91
CA SER A 313 14.50 -8.57 8.44
C SER A 313 13.24 -9.56 8.13
N PRO A 314 13.36 -10.89 7.71
CA PRO A 314 12.26 -11.82 7.14
C PRO A 314 12.23 -13.42 7.37
N HIS A 315 11.29 -14.18 6.68
CA HIS A 315 11.21 -15.67 6.24
C HIS A 315 10.55 -16.80 7.14
N SER A 316 10.07 -18.04 6.73
CA SER A 316 9.60 -18.76 5.47
C SER A 316 9.05 -20.27 5.60
N GLU A 317 8.19 -20.79 4.65
CA GLU A 317 7.72 -22.19 4.26
C GLU A 317 6.75 -23.10 5.12
N THR A 318 5.88 -23.95 4.49
CA THR A 318 4.59 -24.49 5.07
C THR A 318 4.01 -25.85 4.52
N SER A 319 3.08 -26.50 5.24
CA SER A 319 2.23 -27.66 4.80
C SER A 319 0.71 -27.45 5.02
N LYS A 320 -0.17 -28.40 4.63
CA LYS A 320 -1.65 -28.21 4.50
C LYS A 320 -2.51 -28.93 5.55
N GLY A 321 -3.61 -28.29 5.96
CA GLY A 321 -4.78 -28.89 6.64
C GLY A 321 -6.07 -28.82 5.79
N ALA A 322 -7.15 -29.47 6.24
CA ALA A 322 -8.42 -29.57 5.49
C ALA A 322 -9.37 -28.39 5.72
N ASP A 323 -10.09 -27.99 4.67
CA ASP A 323 -10.96 -26.80 4.63
C ASP A 323 -12.44 -27.18 4.72
N CYS A 324 -13.20 -26.59 5.65
CA CYS A 324 -14.63 -26.84 5.81
C CYS A 324 -15.41 -25.66 6.43
N MET A 325 -16.69 -25.56 6.05
CA MET A 325 -17.61 -24.50 6.46
C MET A 325 -18.73 -25.06 7.34
N LEU A 326 -19.11 -24.34 8.39
CA LEU A 326 -20.17 -24.69 9.32
C LEU A 326 -21.53 -24.14 8.84
N GLU A 327 -22.62 -24.86 9.13
CA GLU A 327 -23.99 -24.42 8.80
C GLU A 327 -24.39 -23.10 9.49
N LYS A 328 -23.85 -22.85 10.68
CA LYS A 328 -24.13 -21.68 11.53
C LYS A 328 -22.82 -21.05 11.96
N PRO A 329 -22.74 -19.71 12.08
CA PRO A 329 -21.52 -19.04 12.50
C PRO A 329 -21.20 -19.41 13.95
N TRP A 330 -19.94 -19.76 14.22
CA TRP A 330 -19.48 -20.18 15.55
C TRP A 330 -19.36 -19.02 16.54
N ARG A 331 -19.47 -17.77 16.05
CA ARG A 331 -19.68 -16.55 16.83
C ARG A 331 -20.74 -15.71 16.16
N LEU A 332 -21.77 -15.33 16.90
CA LEU A 332 -22.74 -14.33 16.44
C LEU A 332 -22.08 -12.94 16.47
N ILE A 333 -22.24 -12.18 15.39
CA ILE A 333 -21.96 -10.74 15.36
C ILE A 333 -23.28 -10.01 15.43
N ASP A 334 -23.39 -9.03 16.33
CA ASP A 334 -24.37 -7.95 16.24
C ASP A 334 -24.01 -7.04 15.05
N GLN A 335 -24.45 -7.37 13.83
CA GLN A 335 -24.37 -6.45 12.69
C GLN A 335 -25.61 -5.54 12.68
N PRO A 336 -25.45 -4.21 12.71
CA PRO A 336 -26.58 -3.30 12.72
C PRO A 336 -27.34 -3.35 11.39
N SER A 337 -28.66 -3.13 11.41
CA SER A 337 -29.52 -3.27 10.23
C SER A 337 -29.23 -2.27 9.11
N GLY A 338 -28.62 -1.12 9.40
CA GLY A 338 -28.08 -0.18 8.41
C GLY A 338 -26.68 -0.55 7.87
N GLY A 339 -26.17 -1.73 8.22
CA GLY A 339 -24.94 -2.34 7.70
C GLY A 339 -23.72 -1.44 7.80
N ARG A 340 -22.92 -1.44 6.73
CA ARG A 340 -21.70 -0.62 6.56
C ARG A 340 -21.91 0.83 6.98
N LYS A 341 -22.96 1.50 6.48
CA LYS A 341 -23.13 2.94 6.71
C LYS A 341 -23.36 3.22 8.20
N GLN A 342 -24.23 2.45 8.85
CA GLN A 342 -24.51 2.64 10.27
C GLN A 342 -23.27 2.38 11.14
N LEU A 343 -22.39 1.45 10.76
CA LEU A 343 -21.09 1.26 11.43
C LEU A 343 -20.13 2.45 11.21
N MET A 344 -20.08 3.03 10.01
CA MET A 344 -19.27 4.23 9.73
C MET A 344 -19.78 5.44 10.53
N ASP A 345 -21.10 5.60 10.60
CA ASP A 345 -21.75 6.68 11.36
C ASP A 345 -21.52 6.47 12.88
N GLU A 346 -21.70 5.26 13.43
CA GLU A 346 -21.42 4.90 14.85
C GLU A 346 -19.98 5.26 15.26
N ILE A 347 -19.00 5.00 14.39
CA ILE A 347 -17.58 5.27 14.66
C ILE A 347 -17.20 6.75 14.45
N ALA A 348 -17.88 7.45 13.53
CA ALA A 348 -17.63 8.87 13.26
C ALA A 348 -18.31 9.82 14.26
N GLU A 349 -19.39 9.39 14.90
CA GLU A 349 -20.12 10.15 15.93
C GLU A 349 -19.63 9.89 17.36
N TYR A 350 -18.80 8.85 17.57
CA TYR A 350 -18.16 8.55 18.86
C TYR A 350 -17.42 9.76 19.43
N LYS A 351 -17.49 9.92 20.76
CA LYS A 351 -16.77 10.92 21.54
C LYS A 351 -16.20 10.22 22.76
N PRO A 352 -14.89 10.35 23.05
CA PRO A 352 -14.34 9.83 24.30
C PRO A 352 -15.03 10.48 25.51
N PRO A 353 -15.24 9.76 26.62
CA PRO A 353 -16.01 10.23 27.76
C PRO A 353 -15.30 11.32 28.59
N LEU A 354 -14.00 11.52 28.39
CA LEU A 354 -13.20 12.53 29.09
C LEU A 354 -12.88 13.72 28.19
N ASN A 355 -13.25 14.94 28.62
CA ASN A 355 -12.96 16.18 27.91
C ASN A 355 -11.45 16.45 27.71
N SER A 356 -10.58 15.83 28.52
CA SER A 356 -9.12 15.87 28.37
C SER A 356 -8.59 15.03 27.20
N VAL A 357 -9.39 14.08 26.70
CA VAL A 357 -9.05 13.15 25.62
C VAL A 357 -9.96 13.41 24.43
N GLN A 358 -9.52 14.22 23.48
CA GLN A 358 -10.29 14.48 22.26
C GLN A 358 -10.27 13.32 21.26
N LYS A 359 -9.27 12.44 21.34
CA LYS A 359 -9.09 11.26 20.47
C LYS A 359 -8.43 10.12 21.24
N ILE A 360 -8.92 8.89 21.11
CA ILE A 360 -8.26 7.70 21.68
C ILE A 360 -7.02 7.34 20.86
N ARG A 361 -5.94 6.86 21.52
CA ARG A 361 -4.74 6.34 20.83
C ARG A 361 -4.71 4.82 20.84
N VAL A 362 -4.62 4.22 19.66
CA VAL A 362 -4.65 2.76 19.45
C VAL A 362 -3.27 2.30 18.98
N LEU A 363 -2.56 1.51 19.78
CA LEU A 363 -1.22 1.03 19.44
C LEU A 363 -1.26 -0.30 18.70
N PHE A 364 -0.78 -0.34 17.46
CA PHE A 364 -0.57 -1.59 16.73
C PHE A 364 0.80 -2.19 17.06
N VAL A 365 0.81 -3.41 17.61
CA VAL A 365 2.02 -4.19 17.95
C VAL A 365 1.97 -5.50 17.17
N GLY A 366 3.10 -6.00 16.67
CA GLY A 366 3.14 -7.28 15.96
C GLY A 366 4.36 -7.47 15.08
N GLN A 367 4.52 -8.69 14.55
CA GLN A 367 5.58 -9.07 13.62
C GLN A 367 5.56 -8.26 12.31
N ILE A 368 6.58 -8.47 11.48
CA ILE A 368 6.61 -8.01 10.09
C ILE A 368 5.65 -8.84 9.25
N GLY A 369 5.03 -8.21 8.24
CA GLY A 369 4.11 -8.89 7.32
C GLY A 369 2.69 -9.14 7.86
N ALA A 370 2.49 -9.07 9.18
CA ALA A 370 1.17 -9.27 9.81
C ALA A 370 0.13 -8.16 9.55
N GLY A 371 0.45 -7.12 8.79
CA GLY A 371 -0.57 -6.18 8.30
C GLY A 371 -0.84 -4.91 9.12
N LYS A 372 -0.12 -4.58 10.21
CA LYS A 372 -0.36 -3.35 11.01
C LYS A 372 -0.70 -2.10 10.17
N SER A 373 0.19 -1.75 9.24
CA SER A 373 0.04 -0.61 8.33
C SER A 373 -1.01 -0.83 7.24
N SER A 374 -1.25 -2.09 6.85
CA SER A 374 -2.28 -2.49 5.90
C SER A 374 -3.68 -2.34 6.50
N PHE A 375 -3.89 -2.73 7.75
CA PHE A 375 -5.14 -2.53 8.48
C PHE A 375 -5.46 -1.04 8.66
N PHE A 376 -4.47 -0.21 9.05
CA PHE A 376 -4.63 1.24 9.05
C PHE A 376 -5.02 1.77 7.65
N ASN A 377 -4.28 1.40 6.60
CA ASN A 377 -4.62 1.80 5.23
C ASN A 377 -6.04 1.36 4.83
N SER A 378 -6.48 0.21 5.33
CA SER A 378 -7.80 -0.35 5.04
C SER A 378 -8.90 0.44 5.74
N VAL A 379 -8.75 0.77 7.03
CA VAL A 379 -9.65 1.69 7.75
C VAL A 379 -9.72 3.04 7.03
N ASP A 380 -8.57 3.64 6.72
CA ASP A 380 -8.48 4.94 6.06
C ASP A 380 -9.17 4.89 4.68
N SER A 381 -9.03 3.78 3.96
CA SER A 381 -9.74 3.53 2.70
C SER A 381 -11.27 3.50 2.85
N VAL A 382 -11.81 2.87 3.90
CA VAL A 382 -13.27 2.81 4.14
C VAL A 382 -13.85 4.22 4.30
N PHE A 383 -13.19 5.08 5.09
CA PHE A 383 -13.63 6.45 5.38
C PHE A 383 -13.26 7.47 4.27
N CYS A 384 -12.26 7.17 3.43
CA CYS A 384 -11.93 7.92 2.23
C CYS A 384 -12.81 7.54 1.01
N GLY A 385 -13.53 6.41 1.10
CA GLY A 385 -14.45 5.91 0.09
C GLY A 385 -13.77 5.23 -1.12
N HIS A 386 -12.47 4.96 -1.04
CA HIS A 386 -11.69 4.27 -2.06
C HIS A 386 -10.38 3.73 -1.48
N VAL A 387 -9.77 2.72 -2.12
CA VAL A 387 -8.51 2.12 -1.65
C VAL A 387 -7.36 3.13 -1.75
N ILE A 388 -6.67 3.36 -0.63
CA ILE A 388 -5.51 4.24 -0.48
C ILE A 388 -4.39 3.56 0.32
N ASN A 389 -3.16 4.08 0.22
CA ASN A 389 -1.98 3.51 0.87
C ASN A 389 -1.12 4.59 1.53
N ASN A 390 -1.62 5.16 2.64
CA ASN A 390 -1.02 6.28 3.36
C ASN A 390 0.15 5.86 4.27
N ALA A 391 0.01 4.75 5.00
CA ALA A 391 1.10 4.12 5.72
C ALA A 391 1.94 3.25 4.77
N PRO A 392 3.30 3.26 4.89
CA PRO A 392 4.16 2.45 4.04
C PRO A 392 4.01 0.93 4.27
N ALA A 393 3.03 0.32 3.62
CA ALA A 393 2.81 -1.12 3.58
C ALA A 393 3.65 -1.81 2.49
N GLY A 394 3.66 -3.15 2.49
CA GLY A 394 4.31 -3.99 1.50
C GLY A 394 5.13 -5.14 2.11
N ALA A 395 5.34 -6.18 1.30
CA ALA A 395 6.37 -7.18 1.59
C ALA A 395 7.74 -6.61 1.19
N ASP A 396 8.73 -6.82 2.03
CA ASP A 396 10.13 -6.58 1.75
C ASP A 396 10.86 -7.63 2.58
N GLY A 397 12.00 -8.15 2.11
CA GLY A 397 12.83 -9.07 2.90
C GLY A 397 13.37 -8.46 4.20
N LYS A 398 12.93 -7.25 4.55
CA LYS A 398 13.29 -6.49 5.73
C LYS A 398 12.20 -5.45 6.10
N SER A 399 11.75 -5.39 7.38
CA SER A 399 10.74 -4.46 7.99
C SER A 399 10.44 -3.13 7.27
N VAL A 400 9.17 -2.91 6.94
CA VAL A 400 8.74 -1.85 6.01
C VAL A 400 8.34 -0.54 6.71
N THR A 401 7.63 -0.61 7.84
CA THR A 401 7.26 0.58 8.63
C THR A 401 8.51 1.31 9.07
N LYS A 402 8.63 2.54 8.58
CA LYS A 402 9.66 3.48 9.02
C LYS A 402 9.26 3.95 10.41
N LYS A 403 8.08 4.51 10.58
CA LYS A 403 7.88 5.56 11.56
C LYS A 403 6.98 5.05 12.71
N TYR A 404 7.29 5.29 14.00
CA TYR A 404 6.28 5.31 15.09
C TYR A 404 5.25 6.39 14.77
N ARG A 405 4.22 6.05 14.00
CA ARG A 405 3.30 7.03 13.42
C ARG A 405 2.00 6.98 14.14
N THR A 406 1.68 8.09 14.77
CA THR A 406 0.30 8.54 14.88
C THR A 406 -0.19 8.86 13.46
N TYR A 407 -1.25 8.18 13.03
CA TYR A 407 -2.05 8.52 11.86
C TYR A 407 -3.45 8.92 12.28
N GLU A 408 -4.03 9.86 11.55
CA GLU A 408 -5.42 10.30 11.68
C GLU A 408 -6.18 9.87 10.44
N VAL A 409 -7.37 9.27 10.62
CA VAL A 409 -8.31 8.96 9.53
C VAL A 409 -9.33 10.08 9.43
N LYS A 410 -9.69 10.47 8.21
CA LYS A 410 -10.70 11.51 7.95
C LYS A 410 -11.90 10.94 7.20
N ASN A 411 -13.10 11.19 7.71
CA ASN A 411 -14.33 10.84 7.00
C ASN A 411 -14.54 11.84 5.86
N ARG A 412 -14.23 11.42 4.63
CA ARG A 412 -14.23 12.29 3.44
C ARG A 412 -15.63 12.81 3.08
N SER A 413 -16.70 12.18 3.56
CA SER A 413 -18.08 12.65 3.37
C SER A 413 -18.45 13.86 4.24
N THR A 414 -17.78 14.03 5.39
CA THR A 414 -18.03 15.15 6.33
C THR A 414 -16.86 16.12 6.45
N GLY A 415 -15.68 15.75 5.92
CA GLY A 415 -14.43 16.49 6.07
C GLY A 415 -13.81 16.41 7.48
N LYS A 416 -14.44 15.71 8.43
CA LYS A 416 -14.03 15.67 9.83
C LYS A 416 -13.04 14.52 10.10
N PRO A 417 -12.04 14.72 10.98
CA PRO A 417 -11.23 13.64 11.48
C PRO A 417 -12.05 12.72 12.39
N LEU A 418 -11.68 11.44 12.45
CA LEU A 418 -12.22 10.52 13.43
C LEU A 418 -11.70 10.84 14.85
N PRO A 419 -12.46 10.48 15.91
CA PRO A 419 -12.04 10.54 17.31
C PRO A 419 -10.93 9.52 17.67
N ILE A 420 -10.11 9.09 16.71
CA ILE A 420 -9.20 7.95 16.80
C ILE A 420 -7.86 8.30 16.17
N LEU A 421 -6.78 7.99 16.89
CA LEU A 421 -5.39 8.11 16.44
C LEU A 421 -4.75 6.73 16.41
N PHE A 422 -4.31 6.31 15.23
CA PHE A 422 -3.73 4.99 14.98
C PHE A 422 -2.21 5.07 15.09
N CYS A 423 -1.63 4.41 16.08
CA CYS A 423 -0.21 4.39 16.36
C CYS A 423 0.44 3.13 15.74
N ASP A 424 0.94 3.24 14.49
CA ASP A 424 1.71 2.16 13.83
C ASP A 424 3.16 2.12 14.36
N THR A 425 3.74 0.93 14.41
CA THR A 425 5.06 0.67 14.97
C THR A 425 5.96 -0.12 14.01
N MET A 426 7.27 -0.03 14.21
CA MET A 426 8.22 -0.90 13.52
C MET A 426 7.90 -2.37 13.85
N GLY A 427 7.87 -3.24 12.84
CA GLY A 427 7.59 -4.66 13.07
C GLY A 427 8.63 -5.30 13.99
N LEU A 428 8.13 -6.11 14.93
CA LEU A 428 8.97 -6.94 15.81
C LEU A 428 9.71 -8.01 15.01
N GLU A 429 10.91 -8.35 15.47
CA GLU A 429 11.82 -9.33 14.84
C GLU A 429 12.46 -10.22 15.91
N GLU A 430 12.91 -11.43 15.54
CA GLU A 430 13.80 -12.21 16.40
C GLU A 430 15.14 -11.52 16.64
N ARG A 431 15.69 -10.88 15.59
CA ARG A 431 17.02 -10.26 15.60
C ARG A 431 16.97 -8.93 16.36
N GLU A 432 17.55 -8.89 17.55
CA GLU A 432 17.48 -7.74 18.46
C GLU A 432 17.94 -6.43 17.79
N LEU A 433 19.06 -6.45 17.07
CA LEU A 433 19.64 -5.32 16.32
C LEU A 433 18.79 -4.83 15.11
N ALA A 434 17.57 -5.34 14.95
CA ALA A 434 16.60 -4.95 13.93
C ALA A 434 15.15 -4.98 14.43
N SER A 435 14.92 -5.30 15.71
CA SER A 435 13.61 -5.39 16.34
C SER A 435 13.24 -4.05 16.98
N LEU A 436 11.93 -3.78 17.06
CA LEU A 436 11.42 -2.87 18.08
C LEU A 436 11.78 -3.42 19.47
N ARG A 437 12.25 -2.58 20.39
CA ARG A 437 12.57 -2.95 21.78
C ARG A 437 11.35 -2.83 22.69
N THR A 438 11.23 -3.71 23.68
CA THR A 438 10.14 -3.64 24.66
C THR A 438 10.21 -2.35 25.49
N ASP A 439 11.41 -1.83 25.78
CA ASP A 439 11.64 -0.52 26.42
C ASP A 439 10.99 0.65 25.64
N ASP A 440 11.13 0.63 24.30
CA ASP A 440 10.52 1.65 23.43
C ASP A 440 9.00 1.48 23.40
N VAL A 441 8.49 0.24 23.44
CA VAL A 441 7.04 -0.03 23.54
C VAL A 441 6.49 0.49 24.86
N ILE A 442 7.13 0.21 26.00
CA ILE A 442 6.73 0.74 27.32
C ILE A 442 6.73 2.27 27.30
N SER A 443 7.73 2.88 26.66
CA SER A 443 7.83 4.34 26.51
C SER A 443 6.74 4.91 25.58
N ILE A 444 6.29 4.16 24.57
CA ILE A 444 5.14 4.50 23.73
C ILE A 444 3.82 4.36 24.51
N LEU A 445 3.62 3.27 25.26
CA LEU A 445 2.41 3.03 26.06
C LEU A 445 2.13 4.21 27.00
N LYS A 446 3.18 4.70 27.65
CA LYS A 446 3.17 5.87 28.54
C LYS A 446 3.16 7.23 27.83
N GLY A 447 3.13 7.29 26.49
CA GLY A 447 3.13 8.56 25.74
C GLY A 447 4.44 9.35 25.75
N HIS A 448 5.56 8.78 26.22
CA HIS A 448 6.86 9.47 26.29
C HIS A 448 7.53 9.63 24.91
N ILE A 449 7.31 8.68 24.00
CA ILE A 449 7.91 8.73 22.66
C ILE A 449 7.07 9.67 21.77
N PRO A 450 7.66 10.74 21.22
CA PRO A 450 6.93 11.64 20.32
C PRO A 450 6.61 10.95 19.00
N ASP A 451 5.49 11.34 18.40
CA ASP A 451 5.37 11.28 16.95
C ASP A 451 6.51 12.12 16.35
N GLY A 452 7.58 11.46 15.92
CA GLY A 452 8.90 12.09 15.78
C GLY A 452 10.07 11.11 15.85
N TYR A 453 9.93 10.00 16.55
CA TYR A 453 11.06 9.14 16.90
C TYR A 453 11.59 8.14 15.83
N GLN A 454 12.85 8.29 15.40
CA GLN A 454 13.63 7.23 14.74
C GLN A 454 14.00 6.15 15.77
N PHE A 455 13.41 4.95 15.66
CA PHE A 455 13.84 3.81 16.47
C PHE A 455 15.34 3.56 16.25
N ASN A 456 16.09 3.50 17.33
CA ASN A 456 17.52 3.21 17.30
C ASN A 456 17.74 1.71 17.60
N PRO A 457 18.31 0.92 16.67
CA PRO A 457 18.50 -0.53 16.88
C PRO A 457 19.49 -0.89 18.00
N ILE A 458 20.23 0.08 18.53
CA ILE A 458 21.25 -0.14 19.56
C ILE A 458 20.72 0.16 20.98
N ALA A 459 19.89 1.19 21.14
CA ALA A 459 19.43 1.65 22.46
C ALA A 459 18.06 2.33 22.37
N ALA A 460 17.19 2.05 23.34
CA ALA A 460 15.86 2.64 23.45
C ALA A 460 15.88 4.14 23.80
N MET A 461 14.78 4.84 23.55
CA MET A 461 14.68 6.29 23.78
C MET A 461 14.86 6.65 25.27
N GLN A 462 15.83 7.51 25.58
CA GLN A 462 16.16 7.93 26.95
C GLN A 462 15.53 9.29 27.31
N PRO A 463 15.25 9.60 28.60
CA PRO A 463 14.63 10.87 29.02
C PRO A 463 15.42 12.17 28.72
N ASN A 464 16.70 12.04 28.37
CA ASN A 464 17.58 13.12 27.91
C ASN A 464 17.65 13.25 26.37
N THR A 465 16.96 12.37 25.62
CA THR A 465 16.92 12.42 24.15
C THR A 465 16.12 13.65 23.70
N PRO A 466 16.61 14.45 22.74
CA PRO A 466 15.82 15.53 22.15
C PRO A 466 14.46 15.05 21.65
N GLY A 467 13.40 15.73 22.06
CA GLY A 467 12.01 15.39 21.74
C GLY A 467 11.32 14.41 22.72
N TYR A 468 12.00 13.85 23.71
CA TYR A 468 11.37 12.99 24.72
C TYR A 468 10.30 13.76 25.52
N ILE A 469 9.09 13.24 25.60
CA ILE A 469 7.97 13.84 26.32
C ILE A 469 8.11 13.45 27.80
N LYS A 470 8.75 14.33 28.59
CA LYS A 470 9.10 14.06 30.00
C LYS A 470 7.90 13.83 30.92
N SER A 471 6.83 14.58 30.69
CA SER A 471 5.59 14.54 31.46
C SER A 471 4.43 14.52 30.47
N PRO A 472 4.11 13.34 29.89
CA PRO A 472 2.95 13.18 29.03
C PRO A 472 1.67 13.39 29.83
N SER A 473 0.58 13.71 29.15
CA SER A 473 -0.77 13.71 29.71
C SER A 473 -1.59 12.61 29.05
N LEU A 474 -2.78 12.30 29.57
CA LEU A 474 -3.61 11.19 29.10
C LEU A 474 -3.84 11.17 27.57
N LYS A 475 -3.88 12.33 26.89
CA LYS A 475 -3.99 12.44 25.42
C LYS A 475 -2.73 12.06 24.63
N GLU A 476 -1.57 11.92 25.28
CA GLU A 476 -0.34 11.35 24.73
C GLU A 476 -0.25 9.82 24.94
N GLU A 477 -0.86 9.31 26.00
CA GLU A 477 -0.83 7.90 26.41
C GLU A 477 -1.62 6.97 25.46
N ILE A 478 -1.30 5.67 25.45
CA ILE A 478 -2.04 4.68 24.68
C ILE A 478 -3.30 4.25 25.44
N HIS A 479 -4.42 4.18 24.72
CA HIS A 479 -5.75 3.90 25.25
C HIS A 479 -6.23 2.48 24.94
N CYS A 480 -5.60 1.81 23.98
CA CYS A 480 -5.85 0.41 23.61
C CYS A 480 -4.62 -0.16 22.90
N VAL A 481 -4.24 -1.39 23.25
CA VAL A 481 -3.17 -2.14 22.58
C VAL A 481 -3.78 -3.19 21.67
N VAL A 482 -3.32 -3.25 20.43
CA VAL A 482 -3.87 -4.15 19.40
C VAL A 482 -2.74 -4.98 18.80
N PHE A 483 -2.74 -6.26 19.13
CA PHE A 483 -1.79 -7.23 18.61
C PHE A 483 -2.22 -7.69 17.22
N VAL A 484 -1.47 -7.30 16.19
CA VAL A 484 -1.77 -7.63 14.80
C VAL A 484 -0.91 -8.83 14.38
N VAL A 485 -1.58 -9.91 14.00
CA VAL A 485 -1.00 -11.25 13.87
C VAL A 485 -1.44 -11.90 12.56
N ASP A 486 -0.48 -12.53 11.89
CA ASP A 486 -0.68 -13.17 10.57
C ASP A 486 -1.45 -14.50 10.71
N GLY A 487 -2.71 -14.52 10.26
CA GLY A 487 -3.60 -15.65 10.44
C GLY A 487 -3.25 -16.90 9.63
N SER A 488 -2.56 -16.77 8.50
CA SER A 488 -2.09 -17.93 7.75
C SER A 488 -0.89 -18.61 8.43
N ASN A 489 -0.08 -17.85 9.19
CA ASN A 489 1.21 -18.29 9.74
C ASN A 489 1.27 -18.42 11.29
N ILE A 490 0.16 -18.23 12.02
CA ILE A 490 0.15 -18.26 13.51
C ILE A 490 0.70 -19.55 14.14
N GLU A 491 0.50 -20.72 13.51
CA GLU A 491 1.08 -21.99 13.98
C GLU A 491 2.61 -21.95 14.03
N ILE A 492 3.24 -21.32 13.03
CA ILE A 492 4.70 -21.18 12.90
C ILE A 492 5.24 -19.86 13.47
N LEU A 493 4.44 -19.13 14.27
CA LEU A 493 4.92 -17.99 15.07
C LEU A 493 6.08 -18.45 15.98
N PRO A 494 7.30 -17.88 15.90
CA PRO A 494 8.45 -18.37 16.67
C PRO A 494 8.38 -18.07 18.17
N GLU A 495 8.93 -18.95 19.01
CA GLU A 495 8.94 -18.81 20.48
C GLU A 495 9.51 -17.47 20.98
N LYS A 496 10.56 -16.96 20.32
CA LYS A 496 11.16 -15.64 20.64
C LYS A 496 10.20 -14.48 20.34
N MET A 497 9.35 -14.65 19.33
CA MET A 497 8.32 -13.69 18.98
C MET A 497 7.13 -13.79 19.94
N GLU A 498 6.70 -15.00 20.31
CA GLU A 498 5.69 -15.21 21.36
C GLU A 498 6.14 -14.60 22.69
N THR A 499 7.41 -14.79 23.08
CA THR A 499 8.00 -14.22 24.30
C THR A 499 7.94 -12.69 24.30
N LYS A 500 8.32 -12.02 23.21
CA LYS A 500 8.23 -10.55 23.08
C LYS A 500 6.79 -10.03 23.11
N LEU A 501 5.86 -10.74 22.45
CA LEU A 501 4.44 -10.36 22.46
C LEU A 501 3.84 -10.55 23.87
N LYS A 502 4.22 -11.62 24.57
CA LYS A 502 3.85 -11.90 25.95
C LYS A 502 4.39 -10.85 26.93
N GLU A 503 5.65 -10.43 26.78
CA GLU A 503 6.26 -9.37 27.59
C GLU A 503 5.51 -8.03 27.42
N ILE A 504 5.21 -7.64 26.18
CA ILE A 504 4.45 -6.41 25.89
C ILE A 504 3.02 -6.49 26.44
N ARG A 505 2.38 -7.66 26.34
CA ARG A 505 1.05 -7.95 26.92
C ARG A 505 1.06 -7.86 28.44
N GLU A 506 2.10 -8.38 29.10
CA GLU A 506 2.26 -8.28 30.55
C GLU A 506 2.50 -6.82 30.99
N LYS A 507 3.25 -6.04 30.23
CA LYS A 507 3.37 -4.58 30.44
C LYS A 507 2.08 -3.81 30.16
N ALA A 508 1.25 -4.24 29.20
CA ALA A 508 -0.07 -3.67 28.99
C ALA A 508 -1.02 -3.99 30.15
N ASN A 509 -0.95 -5.20 30.72
CA ASN A 509 -1.69 -5.57 31.94
C ASN A 509 -1.25 -4.75 33.16
N GLU A 510 0.05 -4.49 33.34
CA GLU A 510 0.59 -3.62 34.41
C GLU A 510 0.08 -2.17 34.35
N PHE A 511 -0.40 -1.71 33.18
CA PHE A 511 -1.00 -0.38 32.99
C PHE A 511 -2.53 -0.44 32.81
N GLU A 512 -3.16 -1.58 33.13
CA GLU A 512 -4.60 -1.86 32.98
C GLU A 512 -5.15 -1.62 31.56
N LEU A 513 -4.28 -1.62 30.54
CA LEU A 513 -4.65 -1.24 29.18
C LEU A 513 -5.48 -2.33 28.48
N PRO A 514 -6.60 -1.96 27.83
CA PRO A 514 -7.43 -2.92 27.12
C PRO A 514 -6.70 -3.44 25.88
N GLN A 515 -6.84 -4.74 25.64
CA GLN A 515 -6.10 -5.47 24.62
C GLN A 515 -7.04 -6.22 23.68
N LEU A 516 -6.71 -6.19 22.38
CA LEU A 516 -7.35 -7.00 21.34
C LEU A 516 -6.29 -7.66 20.45
N VAL A 517 -6.71 -8.68 19.70
CA VAL A 517 -5.92 -9.28 18.62
C VAL A 517 -6.64 -9.09 17.30
N LEU A 518 -5.94 -8.58 16.28
CA LEU A 518 -6.39 -8.65 14.89
C LEU A 518 -5.69 -9.83 14.21
N LEU A 519 -6.47 -10.84 13.86
CA LEU A 519 -6.01 -11.97 13.06
C LEU A 519 -6.20 -11.61 11.58
N THR A 520 -5.11 -11.21 10.91
CA THR A 520 -5.15 -10.72 9.53
C THR A 520 -5.06 -11.85 8.51
N LYS A 521 -5.29 -11.52 7.23
CA LYS A 521 -5.20 -12.44 6.09
C LYS A 521 -6.09 -13.68 6.18
N VAL A 522 -7.32 -13.52 6.66
CA VAL A 522 -8.26 -14.64 6.80
C VAL A 522 -8.67 -15.27 5.46
N ASP A 523 -8.45 -14.55 4.37
CA ASP A 523 -8.53 -15.02 2.98
C ASP A 523 -7.36 -15.91 2.52
N GLU A 524 -6.23 -15.92 3.25
CA GLU A 524 -5.18 -16.92 3.05
C GLU A 524 -5.46 -18.23 3.82
N ILE A 525 -6.27 -18.19 4.89
CA ILE A 525 -6.55 -19.34 5.77
C ILE A 525 -7.44 -20.40 5.10
N SER A 526 -8.42 -19.98 4.30
CA SER A 526 -9.47 -20.83 3.74
C SER A 526 -9.80 -20.41 2.31
N SER A 527 -10.15 -21.38 1.46
CA SER A 527 -10.29 -21.17 0.02
C SER A 527 -11.49 -20.29 -0.35
N PHE A 528 -12.61 -20.41 0.35
CA PHE A 528 -13.83 -19.63 0.08
C PHE A 528 -13.74 -18.17 0.52
N LEU A 529 -12.94 -17.86 1.54
CA LEU A 529 -12.77 -16.49 2.07
C LEU A 529 -11.97 -15.55 1.14
N LYS A 530 -11.48 -16.05 0.01
CA LYS A 530 -10.74 -15.25 -0.99
C LYS A 530 -11.62 -14.25 -1.72
N GLU A 531 -12.84 -14.67 -2.02
CA GLU A 531 -13.78 -13.91 -2.85
C GLU A 531 -14.72 -13.04 -2.00
N ASP A 532 -15.23 -13.60 -0.90
CA ASP A 532 -16.18 -13.00 0.04
C ASP A 532 -15.81 -13.39 1.50
N VAL A 533 -15.63 -12.39 2.38
CA VAL A 533 -15.33 -12.63 3.81
C VAL A 533 -16.55 -12.58 4.74
N SER A 534 -17.77 -12.41 4.22
CA SER A 534 -19.00 -12.36 5.02
C SER A 534 -19.17 -13.58 5.93
N ASP A 535 -18.79 -14.76 5.43
CA ASP A 535 -18.87 -16.05 6.12
C ASP A 535 -17.58 -16.44 6.87
N VAL A 536 -16.70 -15.48 7.20
CA VAL A 536 -15.47 -15.72 7.99
C VAL A 536 -15.74 -16.44 9.33
N TYR A 537 -16.88 -16.15 9.97
CA TYR A 537 -17.30 -16.81 11.21
C TYR A 537 -18.06 -18.14 11.00
N LYS A 538 -18.25 -18.60 9.76
CA LYS A 538 -18.62 -20.00 9.46
C LYS A 538 -17.39 -20.87 9.17
N SER A 539 -16.21 -20.29 8.96
CA SER A 539 -14.99 -21.07 8.71
C SER A 539 -14.46 -21.73 9.98
N GLN A 540 -14.42 -23.07 9.97
CA GLN A 540 -13.84 -23.87 11.03
C GLN A 540 -12.31 -23.72 11.09
N ALA A 541 -11.67 -23.49 9.93
CA ALA A 541 -10.23 -23.21 9.88
C ALA A 541 -9.90 -21.87 10.56
N VAL A 542 -10.67 -20.80 10.30
CA VAL A 542 -10.48 -19.51 10.99
C VAL A 542 -10.71 -19.66 12.50
N LYS A 543 -11.74 -20.42 12.91
CA LYS A 543 -11.97 -20.73 14.33
C LYS A 543 -10.71 -21.32 14.99
N GLN A 544 -10.14 -22.37 14.38
CA GLN A 544 -8.95 -23.05 14.89
C GLN A 544 -7.72 -22.12 14.94
N LYS A 545 -7.47 -21.31 13.90
CA LYS A 545 -6.38 -20.32 13.90
C LYS A 545 -6.57 -19.26 15.00
N MET A 546 -7.81 -18.85 15.29
CA MET A 546 -8.12 -17.95 16.41
C MET A 546 -7.96 -18.63 17.79
N GLU A 547 -8.31 -19.90 17.92
CA GLU A 547 -8.06 -20.69 19.15
C GLU A 547 -6.55 -20.86 19.40
N THR A 548 -5.75 -21.14 18.36
CA THR A 548 -4.28 -21.16 18.42
C THR A 548 -3.70 -19.80 18.80
N ALA A 549 -4.21 -18.69 18.22
CA ALA A 549 -3.81 -17.34 18.61
C ALA A 549 -4.15 -17.03 20.08
N SER A 550 -5.30 -17.49 20.56
CA SER A 550 -5.74 -17.34 21.96
C SER A 550 -4.81 -18.07 22.92
N GLY A 551 -4.40 -19.31 22.58
CA GLY A 551 -3.42 -20.08 23.35
C GLY A 551 -2.04 -19.41 23.39
N LYS A 552 -1.47 -19.09 22.22
CA LYS A 552 -0.10 -18.54 22.09
C LYS A 552 0.06 -17.16 22.75
N LEU A 553 -0.94 -16.30 22.63
CA LEU A 553 -0.91 -14.95 23.23
C LEU A 553 -1.49 -14.93 24.65
N GLY A 554 -2.19 -15.98 25.07
CA GLY A 554 -2.99 -16.00 26.31
C GLY A 554 -4.00 -14.86 26.38
N ILE A 555 -4.58 -14.46 25.23
CA ILE A 555 -5.62 -13.43 25.12
C ILE A 555 -6.95 -14.15 24.85
N PRO A 556 -8.04 -13.89 25.62
CA PRO A 556 -9.32 -14.56 25.44
C PRO A 556 -9.85 -14.51 24.01
N LEU A 557 -10.38 -15.63 23.52
CA LEU A 557 -10.90 -15.77 22.15
C LEU A 557 -11.91 -14.67 21.76
N SER A 558 -12.68 -14.15 22.72
CA SER A 558 -13.63 -13.03 22.55
C SER A 558 -12.98 -11.69 22.17
N GLN A 559 -11.70 -11.49 22.51
CA GLN A 559 -10.91 -10.28 22.21
C GLN A 559 -10.13 -10.41 20.88
N ILE A 560 -10.21 -11.56 20.21
CA ILE A 560 -9.62 -11.81 18.90
C ILE A 560 -10.67 -11.53 17.82
N VAL A 561 -10.31 -10.75 16.81
CA VAL A 561 -11.15 -10.39 15.66
C VAL A 561 -10.46 -10.79 14.36
N PRO A 562 -11.09 -11.60 13.50
CA PRO A 562 -10.59 -11.90 12.16
C PRO A 562 -10.80 -10.69 11.25
N VAL A 563 -9.80 -10.33 10.44
CA VAL A 563 -9.90 -9.22 9.46
C VAL A 563 -9.21 -9.55 8.14
N LYS A 564 -9.69 -8.92 7.06
CA LYS A 564 -9.02 -8.87 5.76
C LYS A 564 -8.64 -7.41 5.47
N ASP A 565 -7.39 -7.21 5.08
CA ASP A 565 -6.86 -5.90 4.69
C ASP A 565 -6.86 -5.74 3.16
N TYR A 566 -7.02 -4.51 2.66
CA TYR A 566 -6.96 -4.16 1.24
C TYR A 566 -5.53 -4.25 0.66
N CYS A 567 -5.06 -5.49 0.44
CA CYS A 567 -3.71 -5.78 -0.04
C CYS A 567 -3.59 -6.03 -1.56
N SER A 568 -4.67 -6.44 -2.23
CA SER A 568 -4.65 -6.83 -3.66
C SER A 568 -5.64 -6.04 -4.52
N GLU A 569 -6.78 -5.70 -3.93
CA GLU A 569 -7.87 -4.92 -4.49
C GLU A 569 -7.47 -3.45 -4.71
N VAL A 570 -8.24 -2.75 -5.55
CA VAL A 570 -8.05 -1.31 -5.88
C VAL A 570 -9.33 -0.49 -5.74
N GLU A 571 -10.46 -1.15 -5.50
CA GLU A 571 -11.75 -0.56 -5.14
C GLU A 571 -12.28 -1.31 -3.90
N LEU A 572 -13.19 -0.68 -3.17
CA LEU A 572 -13.75 -1.24 -1.93
C LEU A 572 -14.74 -2.39 -2.20
N LYS A 573 -15.04 -3.15 -1.14
CA LYS A 573 -16.03 -4.24 -1.12
C LYS A 573 -16.73 -4.22 0.25
N ASP A 574 -18.07 -4.27 0.27
CA ASP A 574 -18.82 -4.07 1.51
C ASP A 574 -18.62 -5.18 2.56
N ASP A 575 -18.32 -6.42 2.16
CA ASP A 575 -17.97 -7.53 3.07
C ASP A 575 -16.67 -7.23 3.86
N VAL A 576 -15.64 -6.77 3.14
CA VAL A 576 -14.34 -6.39 3.71
C VAL A 576 -14.49 -5.12 4.56
N ASP A 577 -15.21 -4.10 4.07
CA ASP A 577 -15.47 -2.87 4.81
C ASP A 577 -16.22 -3.13 6.12
N ILE A 578 -17.26 -3.97 6.11
CA ILE A 578 -18.01 -4.37 7.31
C ILE A 578 -17.08 -5.06 8.30
N LEU A 579 -16.21 -5.98 7.85
CA LEU A 579 -15.28 -6.68 8.75
C LEU A 579 -14.24 -5.75 9.39
N ILE A 580 -13.71 -4.78 8.62
CA ILE A 580 -12.81 -3.72 9.13
C ILE A 580 -13.54 -2.84 10.16
N LEU A 581 -14.76 -2.39 9.84
CA LEU A 581 -15.54 -1.51 10.72
C LEU A 581 -15.96 -2.22 12.02
N LEU A 582 -16.30 -3.50 11.95
CA LEU A 582 -16.60 -4.31 13.14
C LEU A 582 -15.39 -4.45 14.08
N ALA A 583 -14.18 -4.62 13.52
CA ALA A 583 -12.95 -4.64 14.30
C ALA A 583 -12.67 -3.28 14.94
N LEU A 584 -12.80 -2.19 14.17
CA LEU A 584 -12.61 -0.83 14.69
C LEU A 584 -13.62 -0.46 15.77
N ARG A 585 -14.88 -0.88 15.63
CA ARG A 585 -15.93 -0.68 16.63
C ARG A 585 -15.60 -1.39 17.96
N GLN A 586 -15.00 -2.58 17.92
CA GLN A 586 -14.56 -3.26 19.14
C GLN A 586 -13.37 -2.54 19.79
N ILE A 587 -12.42 -2.04 19.01
CA ILE A 587 -11.31 -1.19 19.51
C ILE A 587 -11.86 0.06 20.20
N VAL A 588 -12.85 0.74 19.61
CA VAL A 588 -13.53 1.91 20.20
C VAL A 588 -14.19 1.55 21.52
N ARG A 589 -15.02 0.49 21.56
CA ARG A 589 -15.74 0.06 22.77
C ARG A 589 -14.80 -0.33 23.92
N PHE A 590 -13.63 -0.88 23.61
CA PHE A 590 -12.60 -1.24 24.59
C PHE A 590 -11.88 0.01 25.15
N ALA A 591 -11.46 0.93 24.28
CA ALA A 591 -10.84 2.19 24.70
C ALA A 591 -11.82 3.12 25.46
N GLN A 592 -13.10 3.12 25.08
CA GLN A 592 -14.17 3.83 25.79
C GLN A 592 -14.27 3.33 27.24
N ARG A 593 -14.42 2.00 27.43
CA ARG A 593 -14.57 1.41 28.77
C ARG A 593 -13.36 1.68 29.69
N TYR A 594 -12.15 1.71 29.13
CA TYR A 594 -10.96 2.11 29.87
C TYR A 594 -11.04 3.56 30.38
N LEU A 595 -11.48 4.49 29.53
CA LEU A 595 -11.66 5.90 29.93
C LEU A 595 -12.85 6.11 30.89
N GLU A 596 -13.92 5.32 30.77
CA GLU A 596 -15.03 5.32 31.73
C GLU A 596 -14.55 4.92 33.14
N ASN A 597 -13.82 3.79 33.25
CA ASN A 597 -13.21 3.34 34.50
C ASN A 597 -12.25 4.40 35.10
N PHE A 598 -11.44 5.03 34.25
CA PHE A 598 -10.52 6.09 34.67
C PHE A 598 -11.28 7.30 35.27
N SER A 599 -12.41 7.68 34.66
CA SER A 599 -13.29 8.74 35.16
C SER A 599 -13.87 8.43 36.55
N SER A 600 -14.36 7.20 36.77
CA SER A 600 -14.90 6.79 38.07
C SER A 600 -13.82 6.75 39.15
N ASN A 601 -12.61 6.27 38.81
CA ASN A 601 -11.50 6.18 39.75
C ASN A 601 -10.97 7.56 40.17
N GLN A 602 -10.94 8.55 39.27
CA GLN A 602 -10.62 9.93 39.65
C GLN A 602 -11.71 10.57 40.52
N SER A 603 -13.00 10.28 40.24
CA SER A 603 -14.12 10.81 41.01
C SER A 603 -14.08 10.34 42.47
N ALA A 604 -13.78 9.06 42.70
CA ALA A 604 -13.71 8.44 44.03
C ALA A 604 -12.50 8.89 44.89
N VAL A 605 -11.59 9.69 44.35
CA VAL A 605 -10.42 10.25 45.08
C VAL A 605 -10.61 11.73 45.45
N VAL A 606 -11.75 12.32 45.08
CA VAL A 606 -12.04 13.77 45.25
C VAL A 606 -13.19 14.04 46.24
N GLU A 607 -13.91 13.03 46.71
CA GLU A 607 -14.82 13.16 47.86
C GLU A 607 -14.02 13.08 49.19
N PRO A 608 -14.16 14.05 50.12
CA PRO A 608 -13.33 14.18 51.33
C PRO A 608 -13.87 13.46 52.58
#